data_AF-A0A5C7QU38-F1
#
_entry.id   AF-A0A5C7QU38-F1
#
_cell.length_a   1.000
_cell.length_b   1.000
_cell.length_c   1.000
_cell.angle_alpha   90.00
_cell.angle_beta   90.00
_cell.angle_gamma   90.00
#
_symmetry.space_group_name_H-M   'P 1'
#
loop_
_entity.id
_entity.type
_entity.pdbx_description
1 polymer ?
#
loop_
_entity_poly.entity_id
_entity_poly.type
_entity_poly.pdbx_seq_one_letter_code
_entity_poly.pdbx_strand_id
1 'polypeptide(L)'
;MIESDRPPMGELPGSTPLFGSGARFALSLLELATHPTRMIAKQQTGQAIDHVRAFVFLLGSLAAGSLLVLLGFQLQGAGSTLAELARRFIGGSLGLVLAGLVITTLLSIALMLAWRVAGRQVELQQITLVMAYVVSGAWLGIAGGALVFGFGASFYDPGWFGDFARAIGFGVEAPGAFGPVPERRLGLQAIPAVAGLGTGALTWVFTALWCVVAWGAFRQSFGVTRGRAAAATAVWLLLLGSVFGVGGLVARQLAAESVPEVSRAVQQR
;
A
#
# COMPACT_ATOMS: atom_id res chain seq x y z
N MET A 1 23.51 -4.74 59.77
CA MET A 1 22.34 -4.33 58.97
C MET A 1 22.90 -3.52 57.82
N ILE A 2 23.17 -4.19 56.69
CA ILE A 2 23.73 -3.57 55.49
C ILE A 2 22.57 -3.47 54.52
N GLU A 3 22.09 -2.24 54.34
CA GLU A 3 21.09 -1.85 53.35
C GLU A 3 21.63 -2.23 51.97
N SER A 4 21.03 -3.23 51.33
CA SER A 4 21.33 -3.59 49.95
C SER A 4 20.64 -2.56 49.06
N ASP A 5 21.40 -1.56 48.62
CA ASP A 5 21.01 -0.69 47.51
C ASP A 5 20.88 -1.54 46.24
N ARG A 6 19.68 -2.09 46.05
CA ARG A 6 19.25 -2.54 44.73
C ARG A 6 19.04 -1.29 43.90
N PRO A 7 19.72 -1.13 42.75
CA PRO A 7 19.38 -0.05 41.83
C PRO A 7 17.90 -0.18 41.44
N PRO A 8 17.20 0.94 41.24
CA PRO A 8 15.80 0.92 40.84
C PRO A 8 15.66 0.04 39.59
N MET A 9 14.64 -0.83 39.57
CA MET A 9 14.20 -1.57 38.39
C MET A 9 13.70 -0.59 37.33
N GLY A 10 14.63 0.13 36.71
CA GLY A 10 14.46 0.96 35.54
C GLY A 10 15.28 0.31 34.42
N GLU A 11 14.58 -0.01 33.34
CA GLU A 11 15.13 -0.47 32.05
C GLU A 11 15.55 -1.94 31.98
N LEU A 12 14.55 -2.79 31.75
CA LEU A 12 14.75 -4.02 30.99
C LEU A 12 15.40 -3.67 29.63
N PRO A 13 16.49 -4.32 29.21
CA PRO A 13 17.00 -4.21 27.83
C PRO A 13 15.99 -4.89 26.90
N GLY A 14 15.01 -4.11 26.46
CA GLY A 14 13.80 -4.62 25.83
C GLY A 14 12.63 -3.63 25.84
N SER A 15 12.66 -2.61 26.71
CA SER A 15 11.69 -1.50 26.68
C SER A 15 12.03 -0.49 25.59
N THR A 16 12.13 -0.93 24.34
CA THR A 16 11.85 -0.01 23.24
C THR A 16 10.34 0.15 23.22
N PRO A 17 9.77 1.35 23.49
CA PRO A 17 8.33 1.53 23.37
C PRO A 17 7.92 1.12 21.96
N LEU A 18 7.05 0.11 21.87
CA LEU A 18 6.44 -0.40 20.63
C LEU A 18 5.79 0.74 19.83
N PHE A 19 5.36 1.79 20.54
CA PHE A 19 4.95 3.08 20.00
C PHE A 19 6.16 4.01 19.93
N GLY A 20 7.00 3.83 18.92
CA GLY A 20 8.04 4.81 18.60
C GLY A 20 7.40 6.12 18.13
N SER A 21 7.89 7.25 18.63
CA SER A 21 7.51 8.58 18.15
C SER A 21 7.54 8.67 16.63
N GLY A 22 6.72 9.55 16.01
CA GLY A 22 6.66 9.70 14.55
C GLY A 22 8.03 9.90 13.89
N ALA A 23 9.00 10.48 14.60
CA ALA A 23 10.38 10.58 14.18
C ALA A 23 11.07 9.21 13.96
N ARG A 24 10.85 8.23 14.84
CA ARG A 24 11.40 6.86 14.66
C ARG A 24 10.77 6.15 13.48
N PHE A 25 9.47 6.34 13.27
CA PHE A 25 8.77 5.82 12.10
C PHE A 25 9.32 6.45 10.81
N ALA A 26 9.50 7.76 10.76
CA ALA A 26 10.10 8.47 9.63
C ALA A 26 11.55 8.03 9.35
N LEU A 27 12.37 7.85 10.38
CA LEU A 27 13.73 7.31 10.25
C LEU A 27 13.71 5.87 9.70
N SER A 28 12.77 5.05 10.18
CA SER A 28 12.59 3.68 9.68
C SER A 28 12.15 3.67 8.22
N LEU A 29 11.28 4.61 7.81
CA LEU A 29 10.89 4.80 6.42
C LEU A 29 12.06 5.25 5.55
N LEU A 30 12.91 6.15 6.04
CA LEU A 30 14.10 6.60 5.33
C LEU A 30 15.10 5.45 5.16
N GLU A 31 15.32 4.65 6.20
CA GLU A 31 16.18 3.47 6.12
C GLU A 31 15.58 2.42 5.17
N LEU A 32 14.26 2.21 5.21
CA LEU A 32 13.55 1.33 4.27
C LEU A 32 13.69 1.81 2.82
N ALA A 33 13.56 3.11 2.58
CA ALA A 33 13.65 3.72 1.25
C ALA A 33 15.06 3.61 0.66
N THR A 34 16.09 3.82 1.49
CA THR A 34 17.50 3.85 1.04
C THR A 34 18.15 2.47 0.99
N HIS A 35 17.87 1.63 1.99
CA HIS A 35 18.53 0.34 2.18
C HIS A 35 17.54 -0.75 2.62
N PRO A 36 16.55 -1.09 1.78
CA PRO A 36 15.44 -1.97 2.18
C PRO A 36 15.91 -3.34 2.67
N THR A 37 16.86 -3.96 1.96
CA THR A 37 17.35 -5.29 2.31
C THR A 37 18.12 -5.31 3.63
N ARG A 38 18.90 -4.26 3.90
CA ARG A 38 19.67 -4.12 5.14
C ARG A 38 18.75 -3.90 6.34
N MET A 39 17.73 -3.05 6.19
CA MET A 39 16.76 -2.79 7.24
C MET A 39 15.97 -4.06 7.59
N ILE A 40 15.45 -4.76 6.58
CA ILE A 40 14.66 -5.99 6.78
C ILE A 40 15.52 -7.05 7.49
N ALA A 41 16.77 -7.24 7.07
CA ALA A 41 17.67 -8.19 7.71
C ALA A 41 17.93 -7.88 9.19
N LYS A 42 18.05 -6.60 9.57
CA LYS A 42 18.22 -6.20 10.98
C LYS A 42 17.02 -6.55 11.86
N GLN A 43 15.82 -6.60 11.27
CA GLN A 43 14.57 -6.89 11.99
C GLN A 43 14.25 -8.39 12.04
N GLN A 44 15.13 -9.26 11.52
CA GLN A 44 14.96 -10.71 11.55
C GLN A 44 15.85 -11.34 12.64
N THR A 45 15.58 -11.02 13.90
CA THR A 45 16.32 -11.56 15.05
C THR A 45 15.80 -12.92 15.50
N GLY A 46 14.64 -13.34 14.98
CA GLY A 46 13.98 -14.60 15.33
C GLY A 46 13.09 -14.50 16.57
N GLN A 47 12.85 -13.29 17.07
CA GLN A 47 12.01 -13.04 18.23
C GLN A 47 10.57 -12.72 17.81
N ALA A 48 9.60 -13.07 18.67
CA ALA A 48 8.19 -12.75 18.41
C ALA A 48 7.92 -11.25 18.24
N ILE A 49 8.72 -10.40 18.91
CA ILE A 49 8.62 -8.94 18.82
C ILE A 49 8.90 -8.40 17.41
N ASP A 50 9.65 -9.12 16.59
CA ASP A 50 9.95 -8.72 15.20
C ASP A 50 8.68 -8.69 14.34
N HIS A 51 7.79 -9.66 14.55
CA HIS A 51 6.50 -9.71 13.86
C HIS A 51 5.58 -8.58 14.29
N VAL A 52 5.57 -8.26 15.60
CA VAL A 52 4.79 -7.12 16.11
C VAL A 52 5.30 -5.82 15.50
N ARG A 53 6.61 -5.62 15.43
CA ARG A 53 7.22 -4.43 14.80
C ARG A 53 6.87 -4.32 13.32
N ALA A 54 7.00 -5.42 12.57
CA ALA A 54 6.65 -5.45 11.15
C ALA A 54 5.15 -5.16 10.92
N PHE A 55 4.28 -5.72 11.76
CA PHE A 55 2.84 -5.50 11.69
C PHE A 55 2.45 -4.06 12.04
N VAL A 56 2.99 -3.50 13.12
CA VAL A 56 2.77 -2.08 13.50
C VAL A 56 3.29 -1.15 12.42
N PHE A 57 4.44 -1.47 11.82
CA PHE A 57 5.00 -0.69 10.72
C PHE A 57 4.09 -0.73 9.48
N LEU A 58 3.52 -1.89 9.15
CA LEU A 58 2.53 -2.05 8.08
C LEU A 58 1.27 -1.23 8.36
N LEU A 59 0.69 -1.33 9.55
CA LEU A 59 -0.47 -0.54 9.93
C LEU A 59 -0.19 0.97 9.86
N GLY A 60 0.95 1.41 10.38
CA GLY A 60 1.39 2.80 10.32
C GLY A 60 1.55 3.30 8.89
N SER A 61 2.13 2.47 8.00
CA SER A 61 2.32 2.82 6.59
C SER A 61 1.00 2.82 5.81
N LEU A 62 0.11 1.86 6.07
CA LEU A 62 -1.23 1.81 5.48
C LEU A 62 -2.04 3.04 5.87
N ALA A 63 -2.03 3.41 7.16
CA ALA A 63 -2.68 4.61 7.67
C ALA A 63 -2.06 5.89 7.08
N ALA A 64 -0.74 6.00 7.04
CA ALA A 64 -0.04 7.15 6.47
C ALA A 64 -0.29 7.31 4.96
N GLY A 65 -0.27 6.23 4.19
CA GLY A 65 -0.61 6.29 2.76
C GLY A 65 -2.09 6.60 2.53
N SER A 66 -2.99 6.10 3.39
CA SER A 66 -4.42 6.47 3.34
C SER A 66 -4.62 7.97 3.63
N LEU A 67 -3.87 8.52 4.59
CA LEU A 67 -3.83 9.95 4.89
C LEU A 67 -3.34 10.77 3.68
N LEU A 68 -2.30 10.31 2.97
CA LEU A 68 -1.81 10.97 1.75
C LEU A 68 -2.89 10.99 0.66
N VAL A 69 -3.57 9.88 0.43
CA VAL A 69 -4.65 9.81 -0.55
C VAL A 69 -5.79 10.77 -0.18
N LEU A 70 -6.18 10.80 1.10
CA LEU A 70 -7.22 11.68 1.60
C LEU A 70 -6.83 13.17 1.55
N LEU A 71 -5.54 13.49 1.73
CA LEU A 71 -5.02 14.85 1.56
C LEU A 71 -5.23 15.35 0.13
N GLY A 72 -5.02 14.48 -0.87
CA GLY A 72 -5.33 14.78 -2.26
C GLY A 72 -6.79 15.20 -2.47
N PHE A 73 -7.73 14.57 -1.77
CA PHE A 73 -9.16 14.89 -1.86
C PHE A 73 -9.51 16.24 -1.21
N GLN A 74 -8.85 16.59 -0.11
CA GLN A 74 -9.08 17.87 0.58
C GLN A 74 -8.69 19.07 -0.26
N LEU A 75 -7.66 18.94 -1.09
CA LEU A 75 -7.22 20.01 -1.97
C LEU A 75 -8.26 20.38 -3.04
N GLN A 76 -9.30 19.55 -3.25
CA GLN A 76 -10.34 19.79 -4.25
C GLN A 76 -11.70 20.25 -3.68
N GLY A 77 -11.97 20.10 -2.38
CA GLY A 77 -13.30 20.33 -1.80
C GLY A 77 -13.39 21.58 -0.93
N ALA A 78 -13.96 22.67 -1.43
CA ALA A 78 -14.12 23.93 -0.70
C ALA A 78 -15.30 23.98 0.31
N GLY A 79 -15.86 22.84 0.75
CA GLY A 79 -17.13 22.87 1.50
C GLY A 79 -17.44 21.72 2.47
N SER A 80 -16.50 20.82 2.78
CA SER A 80 -16.79 19.70 3.69
C SER A 80 -16.64 20.09 5.16
N THR A 81 -17.64 19.75 5.98
CA THR A 81 -17.55 19.90 7.44
C THR A 81 -16.56 18.89 8.04
N LEU A 82 -15.93 19.25 9.17
CA LEU A 82 -14.96 18.39 9.88
C LEU A 82 -15.53 17.00 10.24
N ALA A 83 -16.82 16.93 10.55
CA ALA A 83 -17.51 15.68 10.90
C ALA A 83 -17.72 14.74 9.70
N GLU A 84 -17.86 15.30 8.51
CA GLU A 84 -17.98 14.51 7.27
C GLU A 84 -16.61 14.05 6.77
N LEU A 85 -15.58 14.89 6.98
CA LEU A 85 -14.17 14.49 6.91
C LEU A 85 -13.89 13.27 7.78
N ALA A 86 -14.24 13.35 9.06
CA ALA A 86 -13.95 12.31 10.04
C ALA A 86 -14.64 10.99 9.69
N ARG A 87 -15.90 11.04 9.22
CA ARG A 87 -16.61 9.82 8.76
C ARG A 87 -16.00 9.20 7.51
N ARG A 88 -15.65 10.01 6.50
CA ARG A 88 -14.97 9.54 5.29
C ARG A 88 -13.58 8.99 5.60
N PHE A 89 -12.88 9.65 6.52
CA PHE A 89 -11.59 9.23 7.04
C PHE A 89 -11.69 7.87 7.72
N ILE A 90 -12.56 7.71 8.70
CA ILE A 90 -12.70 6.46 9.47
C ILE A 90 -13.18 5.32 8.56
N GLY A 91 -14.23 5.53 7.77
CA GLY A 91 -14.79 4.49 6.92
C GLY A 91 -13.83 4.03 5.81
N GLY A 92 -13.22 4.98 5.10
CA GLY A 92 -12.37 4.66 3.96
C GLY A 92 -10.94 4.26 4.33
N SER A 93 -10.36 4.85 5.38
CA SER A 93 -9.04 4.40 5.87
C SER A 93 -9.13 3.00 6.49
N LEU A 94 -10.19 2.68 7.23
CA LEU A 94 -10.39 1.33 7.75
C LEU A 94 -10.53 0.31 6.61
N GLY A 95 -11.31 0.64 5.58
CA GLY A 95 -11.46 -0.20 4.38
C GLY A 95 -10.13 -0.47 3.69
N LEU A 96 -9.31 0.56 3.46
CA LEU A 96 -7.99 0.41 2.84
C LEU A 96 -6.97 -0.32 3.71
N VAL A 97 -6.98 -0.08 5.01
CA VAL A 97 -6.11 -0.81 5.95
C VAL A 97 -6.50 -2.29 5.93
N LEU A 98 -7.79 -2.62 6.03
CA LEU A 98 -8.26 -4.00 5.97
C LEU A 98 -7.92 -4.65 4.61
N ALA A 99 -8.18 -3.96 3.50
CA ALA A 99 -7.82 -4.44 2.17
C ALA A 99 -6.30 -4.66 2.06
N GLY A 100 -5.49 -3.73 2.55
CA GLY A 100 -4.03 -3.85 2.59
C GLY A 100 -3.55 -5.04 3.40
N LEU A 101 -4.16 -5.31 4.56
CA LEU A 101 -3.87 -6.49 5.38
C LEU A 101 -4.25 -7.79 4.67
N VAL A 102 -5.44 -7.84 4.06
CA VAL A 102 -5.91 -9.01 3.30
C VAL A 102 -4.99 -9.27 2.11
N ILE A 103 -4.67 -8.24 1.32
CA ILE A 103 -3.75 -8.32 0.19
C ILE A 103 -2.38 -8.82 0.66
N THR A 104 -1.82 -8.24 1.72
CA THR A 104 -0.52 -8.66 2.27
C THR A 104 -0.54 -10.14 2.66
N THR A 105 -1.61 -10.59 3.31
CA THR A 105 -1.80 -11.98 3.72
C THR A 105 -1.89 -12.91 2.51
N LEU A 106 -2.73 -12.58 1.53
CA LEU A 106 -2.91 -13.37 0.31
C LEU A 106 -1.62 -13.46 -0.50
N LEU A 107 -0.90 -12.35 -0.68
CA LEU A 107 0.41 -12.32 -1.34
C LEU A 107 1.41 -13.21 -0.61
N SER A 108 1.41 -13.19 0.73
CA SER A 108 2.29 -14.01 1.56
C SER A 108 1.98 -15.50 1.46
N ILE A 109 0.69 -15.88 1.46
CA ILE A 109 0.25 -17.27 1.27
C ILE A 109 0.66 -17.76 -0.13
N ALA A 110 0.37 -17.00 -1.17
CA ALA A 110 0.76 -17.34 -2.54
C ALA A 110 2.29 -17.50 -2.65
N LEU A 111 3.05 -16.61 -2.00
CA LEU A 111 4.51 -16.67 -2.03
C LEU A 111 5.05 -17.88 -1.26
N MET A 112 4.42 -18.26 -0.14
CA MET A 112 4.75 -19.49 0.58
C MET A 112 4.58 -20.72 -0.31
N LEU A 113 3.45 -20.82 -1.00
CA LEU A 113 3.20 -21.91 -1.94
C LEU A 113 4.24 -21.92 -3.06
N ALA A 114 4.58 -20.76 -3.61
CA ALA A 114 5.60 -20.63 -4.64
C ALA A 114 6.99 -21.10 -4.17
N TRP A 115 7.39 -20.77 -2.95
CA TRP A 115 8.65 -21.27 -2.37
C TRP A 115 8.66 -22.78 -2.18
N ARG A 116 7.52 -23.37 -1.76
CA ARG A 116 7.37 -24.82 -1.65
C ARG A 116 7.54 -25.52 -3.01
N VAL A 117 6.94 -24.96 -4.07
CA VAL A 117 7.11 -25.47 -5.45
C VAL A 117 8.56 -25.32 -5.91
N ALA A 118 9.24 -24.23 -5.53
CA ALA A 118 10.66 -24.02 -5.82
C ALA A 118 11.62 -24.89 -4.95
N GLY A 119 11.08 -25.81 -4.15
CA GLY A 119 11.85 -26.77 -3.36
C GLY A 119 12.39 -26.23 -2.03
N ARG A 120 11.83 -25.13 -1.50
CA ARG A 120 12.20 -24.60 -0.18
C ARG A 120 10.98 -24.46 0.71
N GLN A 121 11.00 -25.16 1.85
CA GLN A 121 10.02 -24.95 2.90
C GLN A 121 10.41 -23.70 3.70
N VAL A 122 9.58 -22.66 3.57
CA VAL A 122 9.71 -21.40 4.30
C VAL A 122 8.43 -21.21 5.09
N GLU A 123 8.56 -20.80 6.35
CA GLU A 123 7.43 -20.56 7.24
C GLU A 123 6.67 -19.29 6.85
N LEU A 124 5.35 -19.28 7.05
CA LEU A 124 4.51 -18.11 6.74
C LEU A 124 5.00 -16.87 7.48
N GLN A 125 5.38 -17.03 8.75
CA GLN A 125 5.80 -15.94 9.63
C GLN A 125 7.03 -15.19 9.09
N GLN A 126 7.98 -15.91 8.48
CA GLN A 126 9.16 -15.30 7.88
C GLN A 126 8.82 -14.52 6.62
N ILE A 127 7.90 -15.06 5.81
CA ILE A 127 7.43 -14.42 4.58
C ILE A 127 6.63 -13.16 4.90
N THR A 128 5.68 -13.25 5.83
CA THR A 128 4.82 -12.13 6.21
C THR A 128 5.60 -10.97 6.82
N LEU A 129 6.66 -11.26 7.58
CA LEU A 129 7.56 -10.22 8.11
C LEU A 129 8.20 -9.41 6.98
N VAL A 130 8.83 -10.07 6.01
CA VAL A 130 9.47 -9.39 4.86
C VAL A 130 8.40 -8.68 4.02
N MET A 131 7.29 -9.35 3.75
CA MET A 131 6.20 -8.82 2.94
C MET A 131 5.57 -7.58 3.56
N ALA A 132 5.44 -7.52 4.90
CA ALA A 132 4.92 -6.35 5.59
C ALA A 132 5.74 -5.09 5.28
N TYR A 133 7.08 -5.17 5.31
CA TYR A 133 7.94 -4.04 4.94
C TYR A 133 7.90 -3.70 3.45
N VAL A 134 7.89 -4.72 2.58
CA VAL A 134 7.81 -4.50 1.12
C VAL A 134 6.49 -3.84 0.73
N VAL A 135 5.37 -4.34 1.23
CA VAL A 135 4.03 -3.77 0.98
C VAL A 135 3.92 -2.36 1.56
N SER A 136 4.48 -2.13 2.75
CA SER A 136 4.52 -0.78 3.36
C SER A 136 5.18 0.25 2.44
N GLY A 137 6.38 -0.06 1.95
CA GLY A 137 7.11 0.83 1.04
C GLY A 137 6.41 1.00 -0.31
N ALA A 138 5.89 -0.09 -0.87
CA ALA A 138 5.14 -0.06 -2.13
C ALA A 138 3.88 0.81 -2.01
N TRP A 139 3.11 0.64 -0.93
CA TRP A 139 1.90 1.43 -0.68
C TRP A 139 2.19 2.92 -0.55
N LEU A 140 3.22 3.30 0.21
CA LEU A 140 3.62 4.70 0.36
C LEU A 140 4.12 5.31 -0.96
N GLY A 141 4.86 4.55 -1.76
CA GLY A 141 5.29 4.98 -3.09
C GLY A 141 4.11 5.16 -4.06
N ILE A 142 3.13 4.26 -4.02
CA ILE A 142 1.89 4.37 -4.80
C ILE A 142 1.09 5.60 -4.36
N ALA A 143 0.84 5.74 -3.04
CA ALA A 143 0.05 6.84 -2.48
C ALA A 143 0.72 8.22 -2.69
N GLY A 144 2.04 8.31 -2.46
CA GLY A 144 2.81 9.51 -2.71
C GLY A 144 2.85 9.88 -4.20
N GLY A 145 3.10 8.90 -5.07
CA GLY A 145 3.05 9.10 -6.52
C GLY A 145 1.67 9.53 -6.99
N ALA A 146 0.60 8.94 -6.47
CA ALA A 146 -0.78 9.31 -6.78
C ALA A 146 -1.13 10.73 -6.32
N LEU A 147 -0.65 11.18 -5.16
CA LEU A 147 -0.85 12.54 -4.69
C LEU A 147 -0.17 13.56 -5.61
N VAL A 148 1.10 13.34 -5.95
CA VAL A 148 1.88 14.26 -6.79
C VAL A 148 1.36 14.25 -8.23
N PHE A 149 1.08 13.07 -8.78
CA PHE A 149 0.49 12.91 -10.10
C PHE A 149 -0.90 13.56 -10.16
N GLY A 150 -1.75 13.27 -9.18
CA GLY A 150 -3.11 13.80 -9.09
C GLY A 150 -3.14 15.32 -8.97
N PHE A 151 -2.18 15.91 -8.24
CA PHE A 151 -2.03 17.36 -8.21
C PHE A 151 -1.74 17.93 -9.61
N GLY A 152 -0.83 17.31 -10.37
CA GLY A 152 -0.59 17.68 -11.77
C GLY A 152 -1.80 17.43 -12.68
N ALA A 153 -2.50 16.30 -12.51
CA ALA A 153 -3.68 15.94 -13.28
C ALA A 153 -4.86 16.87 -13.03
N SER A 154 -5.00 17.40 -11.82
CA SER A 154 -6.11 18.29 -11.43
C SER A 154 -6.18 19.59 -12.25
N PHE A 155 -5.08 20.01 -12.86
CA PHE A 155 -5.06 21.14 -13.80
C PHE A 155 -5.73 20.82 -15.15
N TYR A 156 -5.85 19.53 -15.51
CA TYR A 156 -6.47 19.08 -16.76
C TYR A 156 -7.84 18.42 -16.52
N ASP A 157 -7.97 17.70 -15.41
CA ASP A 157 -9.14 16.95 -14.99
C ASP A 157 -9.38 17.12 -13.48
N PRO A 158 -10.28 18.04 -13.08
CA PRO A 158 -10.67 18.24 -11.69
C PRO A 158 -11.29 17.00 -11.04
N GLY A 159 -11.81 16.04 -11.82
CA GLY A 159 -12.43 14.81 -11.32
C GLY A 159 -11.43 13.69 -10.97
N TRP A 160 -10.16 13.82 -11.36
CA TRP A 160 -9.17 12.75 -11.32
C TRP A 160 -9.06 12.04 -9.96
N PHE A 161 -8.97 12.81 -8.88
CA PHE A 161 -8.85 12.25 -7.54
C PHE A 161 -10.13 11.51 -7.11
N GLY A 162 -11.31 11.99 -7.51
CA GLY A 162 -12.58 11.31 -7.26
C GLY A 162 -12.66 9.96 -7.98
N ASP A 163 -12.24 9.92 -9.26
CA ASP A 163 -12.19 8.68 -10.04
C ASP A 163 -11.14 7.70 -9.49
N PHE A 164 -9.98 8.20 -9.09
CA PHE A 164 -8.95 7.42 -8.40
C PHE A 164 -9.45 6.84 -7.08
N ALA A 165 -10.18 7.64 -6.28
CA ALA A 165 -10.80 7.21 -5.02
C ALA A 165 -11.77 6.05 -5.23
N ARG A 166 -12.66 6.14 -6.23
CA ARG A 166 -13.58 5.05 -6.58
C ARG A 166 -12.82 3.80 -6.99
N ALA A 167 -11.77 3.95 -7.80
CA ALA A 167 -10.97 2.82 -8.28
C ALA A 167 -10.29 2.04 -7.15
N ILE A 168 -9.87 2.72 -6.07
CA ILE A 168 -9.23 2.09 -4.90
C ILE A 168 -10.21 1.75 -3.76
N GLY A 169 -11.52 1.93 -3.97
CA GLY A 169 -12.57 1.49 -3.04
C GLY A 169 -13.04 2.51 -2.00
N PHE A 170 -12.69 3.79 -2.11
CA PHE A 170 -13.31 4.86 -1.33
C PHE A 170 -14.70 5.21 -1.87
N GLY A 171 -15.72 4.41 -1.52
CA GLY A 171 -17.15 4.78 -1.51
C GLY A 171 -17.86 5.15 -2.83
N VAL A 172 -19.14 4.78 -2.93
CA VAL A 172 -20.06 4.95 -4.09
C VAL A 172 -20.38 6.42 -4.42
N GLU A 173 -20.05 7.36 -3.52
CA GLU A 173 -20.24 8.80 -3.73
C GLU A 173 -18.91 9.54 -3.61
N ALA A 174 -18.05 9.40 -4.61
CA ALA A 174 -17.02 10.42 -4.80
C ALA A 174 -17.75 11.74 -5.12
N PRO A 175 -17.45 12.85 -4.40
CA PRO A 175 -18.08 14.13 -4.70
C PRO A 175 -17.83 14.44 -6.16
N GLY A 176 -18.90 14.49 -6.96
CA GLY A 176 -18.82 15.13 -8.26
C GLY A 176 -18.27 16.53 -8.02
N ALA A 177 -17.24 16.91 -8.78
CA ALA A 177 -16.79 18.29 -8.80
C ALA A 177 -17.94 19.15 -9.36
N PHE A 178 -18.86 19.58 -8.48
CA PHE A 178 -19.91 20.54 -8.81
C PHE A 178 -19.30 21.94 -8.72
N GLY A 179 -18.52 22.28 -9.75
CA GLY A 179 -17.99 23.61 -9.96
C GLY A 179 -17.89 23.90 -11.45
N PRO A 180 -18.05 25.15 -11.88
CA PRO A 180 -17.85 25.52 -13.29
C PRO A 180 -16.46 25.08 -13.73
N VAL A 181 -16.39 24.37 -14.86
CA VAL A 181 -15.15 23.93 -15.50
C VAL A 181 -14.25 25.17 -15.64
N PRO A 182 -13.10 25.23 -14.96
CA PRO A 182 -12.22 26.38 -15.06
C PRO A 182 -11.80 26.54 -16.52
N GLU A 183 -11.96 27.74 -17.07
CA GLU A 183 -11.51 28.07 -18.42
C GLU A 183 -10.03 27.67 -18.58
N ARG A 184 -9.78 26.81 -19.58
CA ARG A 184 -8.47 26.24 -19.93
C ARG A 184 -7.44 27.33 -20.25
N ARG A 185 -6.76 27.87 -19.24
CA ARG A 185 -5.61 28.77 -19.42
C ARG A 185 -4.31 27.98 -19.44
N LEU A 186 -4.09 27.25 -20.54
CA LEU A 186 -2.92 26.38 -20.76
C LEU A 186 -1.56 27.12 -20.67
N GLY A 187 -1.51 28.44 -20.89
CA GLY A 187 -0.24 29.15 -21.10
C GLY A 187 0.70 29.27 -19.89
N LEU A 188 0.16 29.35 -18.66
CA LEU A 188 0.94 29.58 -17.42
C LEU A 188 0.83 28.43 -16.41
N GLN A 189 -0.21 27.59 -16.51
CA GLN A 189 -0.43 26.44 -15.60
C GLN A 189 0.17 25.13 -16.13
N ALA A 190 0.67 25.11 -17.37
CA ALA A 190 1.28 23.91 -17.95
C ALA A 190 2.57 23.49 -17.22
N ILE A 191 3.37 24.43 -16.70
CA ILE A 191 4.65 24.10 -16.04
C ILE A 191 4.42 23.32 -14.73
N PRO A 192 3.58 23.79 -13.78
CA PRO A 192 3.25 23.01 -12.58
C PRO A 192 2.56 21.68 -12.89
N ALA A 193 1.69 21.65 -13.90
CA ALA A 193 0.93 20.46 -14.26
C ALA A 193 1.84 19.35 -14.83
N VAL A 194 2.71 19.69 -15.77
CA VAL A 194 3.70 18.76 -16.34
C VAL A 194 4.71 18.32 -15.28
N ALA A 195 5.14 19.23 -14.40
CA ALA A 195 6.01 18.88 -13.28
C ALA A 195 5.35 17.88 -12.32
N GLY A 196 4.08 18.07 -11.97
CA GLY A 196 3.32 17.14 -11.12
C GLY A 196 3.13 15.76 -11.76
N LEU A 197 2.68 15.72 -13.02
CA LEU A 197 2.51 14.48 -13.78
C LEU A 197 3.83 13.72 -13.94
N GLY A 198 4.89 14.42 -14.37
CA GLY A 198 6.21 13.85 -14.56
C GLY A 198 6.81 13.33 -13.24
N THR A 199 6.73 14.12 -12.17
CA THR A 199 7.26 13.72 -10.85
C THR A 199 6.48 12.55 -10.25
N GLY A 200 5.16 12.54 -10.38
CA GLY A 200 4.32 11.42 -9.94
C GLY A 200 4.63 10.13 -10.70
N ALA A 201 4.75 10.20 -12.03
CA ALA A 201 5.14 9.06 -12.85
C ALA A 201 6.55 8.55 -12.50
N LEU A 202 7.52 9.45 -12.33
CA LEU A 202 8.86 9.10 -11.86
C LEU A 202 8.82 8.44 -10.48
N THR A 203 7.98 8.92 -9.56
CA THR A 203 7.81 8.32 -8.23
C THR A 203 7.35 6.88 -8.34
N TRP A 204 6.42 6.55 -9.23
CA TRP A 204 6.01 5.16 -9.47
C TRP A 204 7.12 4.31 -10.11
N VAL A 205 7.88 4.86 -11.06
CA VAL A 205 9.04 4.15 -11.65
C VAL A 205 10.08 3.85 -10.56
N PHE A 206 10.42 4.83 -9.73
CA PHE A 206 11.34 4.63 -8.61
C PHE A 206 10.77 3.64 -7.58
N THR A 207 9.47 3.66 -7.31
CA THR A 207 8.81 2.68 -6.44
C THR A 207 8.91 1.27 -7.02
N ALA A 208 8.72 1.10 -8.33
CA ALA A 208 8.86 -0.19 -9.00
C ALA A 208 10.31 -0.70 -8.94
N LEU A 209 11.29 0.16 -9.22
CA LEU A 209 12.71 -0.17 -9.05
C LEU A 209 13.05 -0.53 -7.61
N TRP A 210 12.52 0.24 -6.65
CA TRP A 210 12.68 -0.02 -5.23
C TRP A 210 12.10 -1.38 -4.83
N CYS A 211 10.93 -1.75 -5.35
CA CYS A 211 10.32 -3.06 -5.11
C CYS A 211 11.23 -4.20 -5.61
N VAL A 212 11.87 -4.04 -6.78
CA VAL A 212 12.83 -5.03 -7.31
C VAL A 212 14.03 -5.18 -6.38
N VAL A 213 14.57 -4.07 -5.86
CA VAL A 213 15.69 -4.09 -4.91
C VAL A 213 15.27 -4.72 -3.58
N ALA A 214 14.12 -4.31 -3.03
CA ALA A 214 13.56 -4.83 -1.79
C ALA A 214 13.25 -6.32 -1.87
N TRP A 215 12.85 -6.82 -3.06
CA TRP A 215 12.63 -8.24 -3.31
C TRP A 215 13.90 -9.09 -3.07
N GLY A 216 15.09 -8.47 -3.21
CA GLY A 216 16.36 -9.08 -2.84
C GLY A 216 16.46 -9.51 -1.38
N ALA A 217 15.62 -8.95 -0.49
CA ALA A 217 15.55 -9.34 0.92
C ALA A 217 15.15 -10.81 1.09
N PHE A 218 14.15 -11.31 0.35
CA PHE A 218 13.75 -12.73 0.42
C PHE A 218 14.91 -13.67 0.12
N ARG A 219 15.72 -13.34 -0.89
CA ARG A 219 16.90 -14.14 -1.24
C ARG A 219 17.92 -14.17 -0.11
N GLN A 220 18.18 -13.02 0.51
CA GLN A 220 19.14 -12.90 1.61
C GLN A 220 18.63 -13.62 2.88
N SER A 221 17.37 -13.39 3.26
CA SER A 221 16.75 -14.01 4.43
C SER A 221 16.69 -15.53 4.35
N PHE A 222 16.47 -16.10 3.16
CA PHE A 222 16.34 -17.56 2.99
C PHE A 222 17.64 -18.26 2.57
N GLY A 223 18.72 -17.51 2.33
CA GLY A 223 20.02 -18.05 1.93
C GLY A 223 20.00 -18.81 0.60
N VAL A 224 19.15 -18.40 -0.35
CA VAL A 224 18.93 -19.11 -1.61
C VAL A 224 19.68 -18.49 -2.80
N THR A 225 19.93 -19.29 -3.83
CA THR A 225 20.56 -18.83 -5.08
C THR A 225 19.62 -17.95 -5.91
N ARG A 226 20.19 -17.15 -6.82
CA ARG A 226 19.42 -16.27 -7.74
C ARG A 226 18.40 -17.05 -8.57
N GLY A 227 18.77 -18.24 -9.06
CA GLY A 227 17.90 -19.08 -9.89
C GLY A 227 16.66 -19.57 -9.12
N ARG A 228 16.82 -20.03 -7.87
CA ARG A 228 15.68 -20.45 -7.05
C ARG A 228 14.77 -19.29 -6.68
N ALA A 229 15.33 -18.13 -6.37
CA ALA A 229 14.53 -16.92 -6.14
C ALA A 229 13.74 -16.51 -7.38
N ALA A 230 14.36 -16.55 -8.56
CA ALA A 230 13.68 -16.27 -9.82
C ALA A 230 12.55 -17.28 -10.10
N ALA A 231 12.78 -18.57 -9.87
CA ALA A 231 11.77 -19.61 -10.02
C ALA A 231 10.59 -19.39 -9.06
N ALA A 232 10.84 -19.10 -7.78
CA ALA A 232 9.79 -18.78 -6.81
C ALA A 232 8.99 -17.53 -7.23
N THR A 233 9.66 -16.48 -7.70
CA THR A 233 8.98 -15.29 -8.24
C THR A 233 8.15 -15.60 -9.47
N ALA A 234 8.65 -16.41 -10.40
CA ALA A 234 7.91 -16.80 -11.60
C ALA A 234 6.64 -17.59 -11.23
N VAL A 235 6.76 -18.58 -10.33
CA VAL A 235 5.61 -19.35 -9.84
C VAL A 235 4.62 -18.44 -9.12
N TRP A 236 5.09 -17.51 -8.29
CA TRP A 236 4.24 -16.55 -7.60
C TRP A 236 3.47 -15.66 -8.57
N LEU A 237 4.12 -15.12 -9.59
CA LEU A 237 3.46 -14.33 -10.64
C LEU A 237 2.44 -15.14 -11.44
N LEU A 238 2.73 -16.41 -11.73
CA LEU A 238 1.79 -17.31 -12.39
C LEU A 238 0.55 -17.58 -11.53
N LEU A 239 0.73 -17.80 -10.21
CA LEU A 239 -0.37 -17.97 -9.27
C LEU A 239 -1.23 -16.71 -9.15
N LEU A 240 -0.61 -15.54 -9.08
CA LEU A 240 -1.36 -14.29 -9.07
C LEU A 240 -2.09 -14.07 -10.40
N GLY A 241 -1.41 -14.30 -11.53
CA GLY A 241 -1.99 -14.19 -12.86
C GLY A 241 -3.20 -15.11 -13.05
N SER A 242 -3.16 -16.34 -12.54
CA SER A 242 -4.29 -17.26 -12.61
C SER A 242 -5.45 -16.80 -11.74
N VAL A 243 -5.21 -16.34 -10.51
CA VAL A 243 -6.24 -15.80 -9.62
C VAL A 243 -6.92 -14.58 -10.23
N PHE A 244 -6.14 -13.61 -10.72
CA PHE A 244 -6.68 -12.43 -11.39
C PHE A 244 -7.40 -12.77 -12.70
N GLY A 245 -6.87 -13.72 -13.47
CA GLY A 245 -7.48 -14.19 -14.71
C GLY A 245 -8.85 -14.84 -14.47
N VAL A 246 -8.94 -15.76 -13.50
CA VAL A 246 -10.20 -16.41 -13.11
C VAL A 246 -11.18 -15.39 -12.55
N GLY A 247 -10.74 -14.51 -11.64
CA GLY A 247 -11.58 -13.44 -11.10
C GLY A 247 -12.13 -12.52 -12.18
N GLY A 248 -11.30 -12.15 -13.16
CA GLY A 248 -11.71 -11.33 -14.31
C GLY A 248 -12.70 -12.05 -15.23
N LEU A 249 -12.53 -13.36 -15.46
CA LEU A 249 -13.46 -14.16 -16.24
C LEU A 249 -14.82 -14.28 -15.54
N VAL A 250 -14.82 -14.56 -14.23
CA VAL A 250 -16.05 -14.63 -13.43
C VAL A 250 -16.77 -13.28 -13.40
N ALA A 251 -16.05 -12.19 -13.18
CA ALA A 251 -16.63 -10.85 -13.21
C ALA A 251 -17.25 -10.52 -14.58
N ARG A 252 -16.60 -10.91 -15.68
CA ARG A 252 -17.14 -10.74 -17.04
C ARG A 252 -18.38 -11.60 -17.27
N GLN A 253 -18.43 -12.82 -16.75
CA GLN A 253 -19.61 -13.68 -16.85
C GLN A 253 -20.81 -13.11 -16.08
N LEU A 254 -20.59 -12.67 -14.84
CA LEU A 254 -21.64 -12.00 -14.03
C LEU A 254 -22.13 -10.70 -14.69
N ALA A 255 -21.23 -9.93 -15.32
CA ALA A 255 -21.61 -8.74 -16.07
C ALA A 255 -22.40 -9.08 -17.36
N ALA A 256 -22.14 -10.23 -17.98
CA ALA A 256 -22.89 -10.68 -19.16
C ALA A 256 -24.28 -11.23 -18.79
N GLU A 257 -24.43 -11.87 -17.63
CA GLU A 257 -25.72 -12.39 -17.13
C GLU A 257 -26.68 -11.30 -16.62
N SER A 258 -26.17 -10.12 -16.24
CA SER A 258 -27.02 -9.00 -15.78
C SER A 258 -27.66 -8.17 -16.91
N VAL A 259 -27.22 -8.33 -18.16
CA VAL A 259 -27.75 -7.65 -19.35
C VAL A 259 -29.01 -8.29 -19.99
N PRO A 260 -29.23 -9.62 -19.99
CA PRO A 260 -30.41 -10.23 -20.59
C PRO A 260 -31.74 -10.02 -19.84
N GLU A 261 -31.74 -9.60 -18.56
CA GLU A 261 -33.01 -9.35 -17.83
C GLU A 261 -33.65 -8.01 -18.19
N VAL A 262 -32.86 -6.96 -18.43
CA VAL A 262 -33.37 -5.62 -18.78
C VAL A 262 -33.99 -5.60 -20.18
N SER A 263 -33.44 -6.37 -21.12
CA SER A 263 -33.95 -6.46 -22.48
C SER A 263 -35.27 -7.24 -22.57
N ARG A 264 -35.47 -8.27 -21.74
CA ARG A 264 -36.75 -9.00 -21.68
C ARG A 264 -37.88 -8.21 -21.00
N ALA A 265 -37.56 -7.38 -20.01
CA ALA A 265 -38.54 -6.53 -19.33
C ALA A 265 -39.04 -5.37 -20.21
N VAL A 266 -38.21 -4.87 -21.13
CA VAL A 266 -38.60 -3.80 -22.07
C VAL A 266 -39.43 -4.35 -23.24
N GLN A 267 -39.25 -5.62 -23.61
CA GLN A 267 -39.95 -6.22 -24.75
C GLN A 267 -41.34 -6.80 -24.42
N GLN A 268 -41.73 -6.75 -23.14
CA GLN A 268 -43.06 -7.14 -22.64
C GLN A 268 -43.95 -5.95 -22.22
N ARG A 269 -43.55 -4.72 -22.52
CA ARG A 269 -44.40 -3.51 -22.44
C ARG A 269 -44.68 -2.96 -23.84
#